data_AF-A0A9X2AE52-F1
#
_entry.id   AF-A0A9X2AE52-F1
#
_cell.length_a   1.000
_cell.length_b   1.000
_cell.length_c   1.000
_cell.angle_alpha   90.00
_cell.angle_beta   90.00
_cell.angle_gamma   90.00
#
_symmetry.space_group_name_H-M   'P 1'
#
loop_
_entity.id
_entity.type
_entity.pdbx_description
1 polymer ?
#
loop_
_entity_poly.entity_id
_entity_poly.type
_entity_poly.pdbx_seq_one_letter_code
_entity_poly.pdbx_strand_id
1 'polypeptide(L)'
;MRVSLEQVVGHAGLLQVPRQSKAADAAADNRNFHRLDAQRRATKVAAAPGGFARSFAAMLTKNKAVFLDRDGVLNEEIGTYVWEPEKFIICDGVPESLARLKAAGYYLIVVTNQAGIAKKLYTAAEVQACHAKLQSACGGLLDALYFADAHPSVSESILRKPNSGMLEKAVARFNLDVSQCWIVGDRLRDMQAGAAVGVRGILVGEEENAAGFAPHVADLRAATDVILSH
;
A
#
# COMPACT_ATOMS: atom_id res chain seq x y z
N MET A 1 -54.97 26.11 54.93
CA MET A 1 -55.05 25.21 53.75
C MET A 1 -53.72 25.42 53.02
N ARG A 2 -52.72 24.50 52.94
CA ARG A 2 -52.73 23.03 52.74
C ARG A 2 -53.65 22.69 51.55
N VAL A 3 -53.28 22.02 50.45
CA VAL A 3 -52.29 20.94 50.13
C VAL A 3 -51.82 21.15 48.67
N SER A 4 -50.63 20.79 48.15
CA SER A 4 -49.28 20.43 48.64
C SER A 4 -48.32 20.35 47.42
N LEU A 5 -47.01 20.11 47.61
CA LEU A 5 -46.16 19.48 46.57
C LEU A 5 -46.27 17.96 46.71
N GLU A 6 -46.50 17.20 45.62
CA GLU A 6 -45.98 15.83 45.51
C GLU A 6 -45.95 15.29 44.06
N GLN A 7 -44.78 14.75 43.73
CA GLN A 7 -44.43 13.68 42.78
C GLN A 7 -45.50 13.13 41.81
N VAL A 8 -45.15 13.13 40.51
CA VAL A 8 -45.40 11.98 39.63
C VAL A 8 -44.07 11.51 39.06
N VAL A 9 -43.60 10.34 39.53
CA VAL A 9 -42.42 9.65 39.02
C VAL A 9 -42.89 8.67 37.94
N GLY A 10 -42.44 8.84 36.70
CA GLY A 10 -42.93 8.07 35.54
C GLY A 10 -41.82 7.43 34.73
N HIS A 11 -41.47 6.18 35.08
CA HIS A 11 -40.86 5.12 34.24
C HIS A 11 -39.87 5.55 33.13
N ALA A 12 -38.58 5.38 33.36
CA ALA A 12 -37.88 4.11 33.08
C ALA A 12 -37.78 3.79 31.57
N GLY A 13 -36.77 4.39 30.92
CA GLY A 13 -36.39 4.16 29.52
C GLY A 13 -34.87 4.17 29.34
N LEU A 14 -34.14 3.53 30.27
CA LEU A 14 -32.68 3.40 30.22
C LEU A 14 -32.29 2.43 29.10
N LEU A 15 -32.24 2.93 27.86
CA LEU A 15 -31.68 2.20 26.74
C LEU A 15 -30.16 2.10 26.94
N GLN A 16 -29.70 1.05 27.63
CA GLN A 16 -28.29 0.73 27.77
C GLN A 16 -27.71 0.45 26.38
N VAL A 17 -27.05 1.45 25.79
CA VAL A 17 -26.25 1.25 24.58
C VAL A 17 -25.05 0.39 24.96
N PRO A 18 -24.90 -0.85 24.43
CA PRO A 18 -23.80 -1.71 24.83
C PRO A 18 -22.47 -1.13 24.34
N ARG A 19 -21.63 -0.71 25.29
CA ARG A 19 -20.22 -0.38 25.00
C ARG A 19 -19.48 -1.65 24.59
N GLN A 20 -19.39 -1.91 23.29
CA GLN A 20 -18.43 -2.87 22.74
C GLN A 20 -17.21 -2.13 22.20
N SER A 21 -16.05 -2.46 22.76
CA SER A 21 -14.76 -1.81 22.51
C SER A 21 -14.12 -2.28 21.20
N LYS A 22 -14.45 -1.63 20.07
CA LYS A 22 -13.83 -1.88 18.76
C LYS A 22 -12.42 -1.29 18.56
N ALA A 23 -11.59 -1.34 19.60
CA ALA A 23 -10.16 -0.97 19.50
C ALA A 23 -9.27 -2.12 18.98
N ALA A 24 -9.77 -3.36 18.99
CA ALA A 24 -9.00 -4.56 18.63
C ALA A 24 -9.05 -4.93 17.13
N ASP A 25 -10.09 -4.50 16.40
CA ASP A 25 -10.35 -4.98 15.03
C ASP A 25 -9.34 -4.41 14.00
N ALA A 26 -8.91 -3.15 14.15
CA ALA A 26 -8.01 -2.49 13.20
C ALA A 26 -6.62 -3.15 13.09
N ALA A 27 -6.13 -3.76 14.17
CA ALA A 27 -4.85 -4.48 14.15
C ALA A 27 -4.96 -5.88 13.51
N ALA A 28 -6.17 -6.41 13.35
CA ALA A 28 -6.38 -7.78 12.90
C ALA A 28 -6.36 -7.94 11.37
N ASP A 29 -6.92 -6.98 10.63
CA ASP A 29 -7.21 -7.14 9.19
C ASP A 29 -5.99 -7.08 8.26
N ASN A 30 -4.85 -6.57 8.73
CA ASN A 30 -3.59 -6.60 7.98
C ASN A 30 -2.93 -8.01 7.94
N ARG A 31 -3.62 -9.05 8.44
CA ARG A 31 -3.12 -10.45 8.50
C ARG A 31 -3.72 -11.38 7.44
N ASN A 32 -4.76 -10.98 6.70
CA ASN A 32 -5.49 -11.91 5.82
C ASN A 32 -4.79 -12.27 4.50
N PHE A 33 -3.63 -11.67 4.18
CA PHE A 33 -2.84 -12.04 2.98
C PHE A 33 -1.92 -13.27 3.18
N HIS A 34 -1.89 -13.88 4.37
CA HIS A 34 -0.98 -14.99 4.71
C HIS A 34 -1.27 -16.33 3.99
N ARG A 35 -2.35 -16.45 3.21
CA ARG A 35 -2.83 -17.77 2.72
C ARG A 35 -2.30 -18.20 1.34
N LEU A 36 -1.75 -17.28 0.54
CA LEU A 36 -1.27 -17.57 -0.83
C LEU A 36 0.19 -18.05 -0.87
N ASP A 37 1.03 -17.65 0.09
CA ASP A 37 2.47 -18.01 0.10
C ASP A 37 2.74 -19.48 0.42
N ALA A 38 1.85 -20.15 1.16
CA ALA A 38 2.04 -21.53 1.61
C ALA A 38 2.14 -22.54 0.45
N GLN A 39 1.45 -22.28 -0.67
CA GLN A 39 1.39 -23.21 -1.80
C GLN A 39 2.61 -23.11 -2.74
N ARG A 40 3.31 -21.96 -2.79
CA ARG A 40 4.50 -21.78 -3.65
C ARG A 40 5.76 -22.46 -3.12
N ARG A 41 5.85 -22.75 -1.82
CA ARG A 41 7.03 -23.39 -1.19
C ARG A 41 7.03 -24.92 -1.27
N ALA A 42 5.95 -25.57 -1.70
CA ALA A 42 5.76 -27.02 -1.53
C ALA A 42 6.38 -27.91 -2.63
N THR A 43 6.84 -27.36 -3.77
CA THR A 43 7.13 -28.16 -4.98
C THR A 43 8.56 -27.99 -5.55
N LYS A 44 9.59 -28.17 -4.71
CA LYS A 44 10.85 -28.85 -5.11
C LYS A 44 11.80 -29.07 -3.93
N VAL A 45 11.80 -30.30 -3.39
CA VAL A 45 12.96 -30.86 -2.66
C VAL A 45 13.24 -32.25 -3.23
N ALA A 46 14.11 -32.30 -4.23
CA ALA A 46 14.85 -33.49 -4.60
C ALA A 46 16.33 -33.12 -4.47
N ALA A 47 16.99 -33.66 -3.44
CA ALA A 47 18.35 -33.28 -3.10
C ALA A 47 19.36 -33.95 -4.07
N ALA A 48 20.08 -33.13 -4.83
CA ALA A 48 21.25 -33.57 -5.59
C ALA A 48 22.55 -33.21 -4.83
N PRO A 49 23.65 -33.98 -4.98
CA PRO A 49 24.93 -33.65 -4.36
C PRO A 49 25.44 -32.29 -4.87
N GLY A 50 25.77 -31.38 -3.96
CA GLY A 50 26.19 -29.99 -4.27
C GLY A 50 25.22 -28.89 -3.82
N GLY A 51 24.08 -29.24 -3.20
CA GLY A 51 23.03 -28.26 -2.83
C GLY A 51 23.39 -27.18 -1.80
N PHE A 52 24.45 -27.35 -1.00
CA PHE A 52 24.77 -26.45 0.12
C PHE A 52 25.25 -25.06 -0.35
N ALA A 53 26.23 -25.00 -1.26
CA ALA A 53 26.73 -23.74 -1.80
C ALA A 53 25.66 -22.98 -2.59
N ARG A 54 24.81 -23.71 -3.32
CA ARG A 54 23.72 -23.13 -4.13
C ARG A 54 22.59 -22.57 -3.26
N SER A 55 22.29 -23.22 -2.12
CA SER A 55 21.36 -22.69 -1.11
C SER A 55 21.93 -21.44 -0.42
N PHE A 56 23.22 -21.44 -0.09
CA PHE A 56 23.86 -20.30 0.57
C PHE A 56 23.91 -19.06 -0.35
N ALA A 57 24.27 -19.24 -1.62
CA ALA A 57 24.24 -18.16 -2.61
C ALA A 57 22.83 -17.57 -2.78
N ALA A 58 21.79 -18.41 -2.88
CA ALA A 58 20.40 -17.96 -2.97
C ALA A 58 19.89 -17.27 -1.68
N MET A 59 20.51 -17.54 -0.53
CA MET A 59 20.24 -16.87 0.74
C MET A 59 20.96 -15.51 0.86
N LEU A 60 22.04 -15.32 0.10
CA LEU A 60 22.80 -14.06 0.02
C LEU A 60 22.28 -13.10 -1.07
N THR A 61 21.62 -13.60 -2.11
CA THR A 61 20.96 -12.75 -3.10
C THR A 61 19.76 -12.05 -2.49
N LYS A 62 19.91 -10.74 -2.22
CA LYS A 62 18.80 -9.85 -1.90
C LYS A 62 17.94 -9.60 -3.13
N ASN A 63 16.66 -9.33 -2.90
CA ASN A 63 15.66 -9.13 -3.94
C ASN A 63 15.55 -7.66 -4.36
N LYS A 64 15.01 -7.38 -5.54
CA LYS A 64 14.71 -6.02 -6.01
C LYS A 64 13.20 -5.78 -6.11
N ALA A 65 12.76 -4.54 -5.92
CA ALA A 65 11.34 -4.18 -5.96
C ALA A 65 11.08 -2.82 -6.61
N VAL A 66 9.89 -2.66 -7.19
CA VAL A 66 9.31 -1.37 -7.54
C VAL A 66 8.17 -1.10 -6.56
N PHE A 67 8.34 -0.03 -5.79
CA PHE A 67 7.31 0.58 -4.97
C PHE A 67 6.44 1.49 -5.84
N LEU A 68 5.13 1.43 -5.65
CA LEU A 68 4.16 2.13 -6.49
C LEU A 68 3.21 2.91 -5.57
N ASP A 69 3.01 4.21 -5.79
CA ASP A 69 1.76 4.83 -5.32
C ASP A 69 0.57 4.27 -6.11
N ARG A 70 -0.64 4.58 -5.67
CA ARG A 70 -1.88 4.05 -6.24
C ARG A 70 -2.56 5.11 -7.09
N ASP A 71 -3.04 6.17 -6.44
CA ASP A 71 -3.69 7.31 -7.08
C ASP A 71 -2.65 8.14 -7.84
N GLY A 72 -2.95 8.51 -9.09
CA GLY A 72 -2.04 9.21 -10.00
C GLY A 72 -0.97 8.33 -10.68
N VAL A 73 -0.89 7.03 -10.36
CA VAL A 73 0.17 6.12 -10.87
C VAL A 73 -0.40 4.81 -11.43
N LEU A 74 -1.27 4.14 -10.66
CA LEU A 74 -1.94 2.89 -11.02
C LEU A 74 -3.42 3.13 -11.36
N ASN A 75 -4.05 4.11 -10.73
CA ASN A 75 -5.37 4.61 -11.07
C ASN A 75 -5.36 6.12 -11.27
N GLU A 76 -6.34 6.62 -12.02
CA GLU A 76 -6.55 8.06 -12.21
C GLU A 76 -6.75 8.76 -10.87
N GLU A 77 -6.12 9.92 -10.70
CA GLU A 77 -6.40 10.85 -9.60
C GLU A 77 -7.50 11.81 -10.05
N ILE A 78 -8.61 11.86 -9.32
CA ILE A 78 -9.81 12.64 -9.67
C ILE A 78 -9.90 13.97 -8.89
N GLY A 79 -8.79 14.40 -8.28
CA GLY A 79 -8.71 15.55 -7.39
C GLY A 79 -9.36 15.33 -6.01
N THR A 80 -9.86 14.11 -5.76
CA THR A 80 -10.57 13.72 -4.53
C THR A 80 -10.33 12.24 -4.24
N TYR A 81 -10.69 11.79 -3.04
CA TYR A 81 -10.44 10.41 -2.62
C TYR A 81 -11.12 9.37 -3.52
N VAL A 82 -10.33 8.50 -4.17
CA VAL A 82 -10.84 7.31 -4.88
C VAL A 82 -10.96 6.13 -3.91
N TRP A 83 -12.19 5.70 -3.63
CA TRP A 83 -12.47 4.55 -2.74
C TRP A 83 -13.68 3.71 -3.18
N GLU A 84 -14.45 4.21 -4.15
CA GLU A 84 -15.52 3.46 -4.83
C GLU A 84 -14.91 2.63 -5.98
N PRO A 85 -15.05 1.29 -6.01
CA PRO A 85 -14.52 0.45 -7.09
C PRO A 85 -15.01 0.85 -8.48
N GLU A 86 -16.18 1.47 -8.59
CA GLU A 86 -16.78 1.95 -9.85
C GLU A 86 -16.00 3.15 -10.41
N LYS A 87 -15.50 4.04 -9.54
CA LYS A 87 -14.70 5.22 -9.88
C LYS A 87 -13.19 4.93 -9.94
N PHE A 88 -12.78 3.72 -9.55
CA PHE A 88 -11.39 3.26 -9.62
C PHE A 88 -11.02 2.91 -11.07
N ILE A 89 -10.65 3.91 -11.87
CA ILE A 89 -10.22 3.75 -13.27
C ILE A 89 -8.71 3.51 -13.28
N ILE A 90 -8.27 2.39 -13.85
CA ILE A 90 -6.84 2.00 -13.93
C ILE A 90 -6.23 2.72 -15.13
N CYS A 91 -5.05 3.32 -14.95
CA CYS A 91 -4.38 4.07 -16.01
C CYS A 91 -3.93 3.15 -17.16
N ASP A 92 -3.95 3.68 -18.38
CA ASP A 92 -3.52 2.96 -19.58
C ASP A 92 -2.08 2.46 -19.48
N GLY A 93 -1.85 1.21 -19.90
CA GLY A 93 -0.51 0.59 -19.86
C GLY A 93 -0.05 0.09 -18.50
N VAL A 94 -0.84 0.24 -17.43
CA VAL A 94 -0.47 -0.27 -16.10
C VAL A 94 -0.30 -1.80 -16.09
N PRO A 95 -1.25 -2.62 -16.58
CA PRO A 95 -1.09 -4.08 -16.58
C PRO A 95 0.17 -4.56 -17.33
N GLU A 96 0.47 -3.96 -18.49
CA GLU A 96 1.64 -4.28 -19.31
C GLU A 96 2.94 -3.86 -18.63
N SER A 97 2.96 -2.68 -18.00
CA SER A 97 4.11 -2.16 -17.25
C SER A 97 4.45 -3.09 -16.07
N LEU A 98 3.43 -3.47 -15.29
CA LEU A 98 3.59 -4.42 -14.19
C LEU A 98 4.05 -5.81 -14.69
N ALA A 99 3.52 -6.30 -15.82
CA ALA A 99 3.97 -7.56 -16.42
C ALA A 99 5.45 -7.52 -16.83
N ARG A 100 5.90 -6.42 -17.45
CA ARG A 100 7.32 -6.21 -17.84
C ARG A 100 8.24 -6.16 -16.61
N LEU A 101 7.87 -5.40 -15.58
CA LEU A 101 8.63 -5.31 -14.34
C LEU A 101 8.69 -6.66 -13.60
N LYS A 102 7.58 -7.42 -13.57
CA LYS A 102 7.57 -8.78 -13.01
C LYS A 102 8.48 -9.73 -13.78
N ALA A 103 8.43 -9.70 -15.11
CA ALA A 103 9.28 -10.53 -15.96
C ALA A 103 10.78 -10.23 -15.77
N ALA A 104 11.13 -8.97 -15.48
CA ALA A 104 12.48 -8.55 -15.11
C ALA A 104 12.90 -8.90 -13.67
N GLY A 105 12.05 -9.62 -12.91
CA GLY A 105 12.36 -10.11 -11.57
C GLY A 105 12.14 -9.12 -10.43
N TYR A 106 11.33 -8.06 -10.63
CA TYR A 106 10.96 -7.14 -9.55
C TYR A 106 9.75 -7.64 -8.75
N TYR A 107 9.82 -7.52 -7.43
CA TYR A 107 8.62 -7.44 -6.59
C TYR A 107 7.88 -6.13 -6.86
N LEU A 108 6.55 -6.15 -6.86
CA LEU A 108 5.69 -5.02 -7.17
C LEU A 108 4.82 -4.75 -5.94
N ILE A 109 5.06 -3.60 -5.30
CA ILE A 109 4.58 -3.34 -3.94
C ILE A 109 3.87 -1.98 -3.92
N VAL A 110 2.55 -1.99 -3.73
CA VAL A 110 1.77 -0.74 -3.59
C VAL A 110 1.98 -0.17 -2.19
N VAL A 111 2.23 1.14 -2.11
CA VAL A 111 2.45 1.90 -0.87
C VAL A 111 1.69 3.23 -0.94
N THR A 112 0.42 3.24 -0.51
CA THR A 112 -0.49 4.39 -0.73
C THR A 112 -0.97 5.11 0.56
N ASN A 113 -1.29 6.40 0.45
CA ASN A 113 -1.73 7.26 1.55
C ASN A 113 -3.26 7.41 1.56
N GLN A 114 -3.99 6.59 2.32
CA GLN A 114 -5.46 6.52 2.36
C GLN A 114 -6.07 7.31 3.52
N ALA A 115 -5.76 8.61 3.56
CA ALA A 115 -6.05 9.50 4.69
C ALA A 115 -7.55 9.80 4.94
N GLY A 116 -8.42 9.46 3.99
CA GLY A 116 -9.87 9.64 4.18
C GLY A 116 -10.46 8.69 5.22
N ILE A 117 -9.75 7.59 5.56
CA ILE A 117 -10.12 6.69 6.66
C ILE A 117 -10.07 7.42 8.01
N ALA A 118 -8.97 8.11 8.34
CA ALA A 118 -8.90 8.93 9.56
C ALA A 118 -9.95 10.07 9.58
N LYS A 119 -10.38 10.55 8.40
CA LYS A 119 -11.47 11.53 8.24
C LYS A 119 -12.87 10.91 8.24
N LYS A 120 -13.01 9.58 8.35
CA LYS A 120 -14.27 8.82 8.28
C LYS A 120 -15.07 9.02 6.98
N LEU A 121 -14.38 9.31 5.89
CA LEU A 121 -14.98 9.48 4.55
C LEU A 121 -15.26 8.13 3.89
N TYR A 122 -14.42 7.14 4.18
CA TYR A 122 -14.51 5.75 3.75
C TYR A 122 -13.74 4.85 4.73
N THR A 123 -13.79 3.55 4.51
CA THR A 123 -13.26 2.50 5.38
C THR A 123 -12.07 1.77 4.76
N ALA A 124 -11.36 1.01 5.59
CA ALA A 124 -10.34 0.08 5.10
C ALA A 124 -10.93 -0.99 4.15
N ALA A 125 -12.20 -1.40 4.33
CA ALA A 125 -12.84 -2.39 3.49
C ALA A 125 -13.06 -1.88 2.05
N GLU A 126 -13.43 -0.61 1.87
CA GLU A 126 -13.58 0.02 0.55
C GLU A 126 -12.22 0.16 -0.16
N VAL A 127 -11.15 0.53 0.56
CA VAL A 127 -9.78 0.49 0.03
C VAL A 127 -9.41 -0.93 -0.44
N GLN A 128 -9.75 -1.96 0.34
CA GLN A 128 -9.50 -3.36 -0.05
C GLN A 128 -10.33 -3.80 -1.27
N ALA A 129 -11.54 -3.25 -1.47
CA ALA A 129 -12.33 -3.50 -2.67
C ALA A 129 -11.67 -2.90 -3.93
N CYS A 130 -11.18 -1.65 -3.86
CA CYS A 130 -10.35 -1.06 -4.91
C CYS A 130 -9.07 -1.88 -5.18
N HIS A 131 -8.38 -2.31 -4.11
CA HIS A 131 -7.19 -3.17 -4.22
C HIS A 131 -7.49 -4.52 -4.86
N ALA A 132 -8.64 -5.13 -4.58
CA ALA A 132 -9.07 -6.38 -5.24
C ALA A 132 -9.36 -6.17 -6.74
N LYS A 133 -10.00 -5.05 -7.11
CA LYS A 133 -10.21 -4.67 -8.52
C LYS A 133 -8.87 -4.49 -9.24
N LEU A 134 -7.95 -3.75 -8.65
CA LEU A 134 -6.58 -3.54 -9.16
C LEU A 134 -5.84 -4.86 -9.34
N GLN A 135 -5.84 -5.72 -8.31
CA GLN A 135 -5.19 -7.03 -8.34
C GLN A 135 -5.73 -7.91 -9.48
N SER A 136 -7.05 -7.93 -9.67
CA SER A 136 -7.72 -8.70 -10.71
C SER A 136 -7.36 -8.21 -12.12
N ALA A 137 -7.50 -6.90 -12.35
CA ALA A 137 -7.19 -6.28 -13.64
C ALA A 137 -5.71 -6.39 -14.03
N CYS A 138 -4.81 -6.38 -13.05
CA CYS A 138 -3.37 -6.54 -13.25
C CYS A 138 -2.91 -8.02 -13.17
N GLY A 139 -3.80 -8.99 -13.41
CA GLY A 139 -3.45 -10.41 -13.53
C GLY A 139 -2.84 -11.05 -12.27
N GLY A 140 -3.10 -10.48 -11.09
CA GLY A 140 -2.55 -10.94 -9.82
C GLY A 140 -1.07 -10.64 -9.58
N LEU A 141 -0.49 -9.67 -10.30
CA LEU A 141 0.96 -9.43 -10.33
C LEU A 141 1.54 -8.65 -9.12
N LEU A 142 0.73 -7.94 -8.32
CA LEU A 142 1.24 -7.20 -7.16
C LEU A 142 1.44 -8.17 -5.97
N ASP A 143 2.59 -8.11 -5.30
CA ASP A 143 2.95 -9.06 -4.23
C ASP A 143 2.53 -8.58 -2.84
N ALA A 144 2.35 -7.25 -2.67
CA ALA A 144 1.79 -6.65 -1.47
C ALA A 144 1.15 -5.29 -1.78
N LEU A 145 0.09 -4.97 -1.04
CA LEU A 145 -0.58 -3.67 -1.10
C LEU A 145 -0.70 -3.11 0.32
N TYR A 146 0.14 -2.12 0.63
CA TYR A 146 0.13 -1.40 1.90
C TYR A 146 -0.57 -0.06 1.73
N PHE A 147 -1.30 0.35 2.78
CA PHE A 147 -1.83 1.70 2.89
C PHE A 147 -1.61 2.26 4.29
N ALA A 148 -1.50 3.59 4.38
CA ALA A 148 -1.53 4.34 5.62
C ALA A 148 -2.88 5.07 5.74
N ASP A 149 -3.65 4.77 6.79
CA ASP A 149 -4.99 5.31 7.08
C ASP A 149 -4.99 6.69 7.76
N ALA A 150 -3.88 7.04 8.42
CA ALA A 150 -3.70 8.25 9.21
C ALA A 150 -3.71 9.56 8.38
N HIS A 151 -4.11 10.64 9.04
CA HIS A 151 -4.03 12.02 8.55
C HIS A 151 -3.44 12.95 9.63
N PRO A 152 -2.47 13.84 9.33
CA PRO A 152 -1.76 14.63 10.35
C PRO A 152 -2.64 15.49 11.26
N SER A 153 -3.80 15.94 10.77
CA SER A 153 -4.78 16.69 11.60
C SER A 153 -5.58 15.82 12.58
N VAL A 154 -5.31 14.51 12.65
CA VAL A 154 -5.99 13.53 13.50
C VAL A 154 -4.96 12.71 14.28
N SER A 155 -3.94 12.21 13.59
CA SER A 155 -2.85 11.43 14.16
C SER A 155 -1.63 11.40 13.24
N GLU A 156 -0.43 11.48 13.81
CA GLU A 156 0.80 11.17 13.09
C GLU A 156 0.94 9.65 12.85
N SER A 157 1.71 9.26 11.83
CA SER A 157 1.99 7.86 11.54
C SER A 157 3.29 7.69 10.78
N ILE A 158 4.15 6.78 11.26
CA ILE A 158 5.39 6.37 10.58
C ILE A 158 5.14 5.69 9.24
N LEU A 159 3.92 5.19 8.99
CA LEU A 159 3.55 4.56 7.73
C LEU A 159 3.16 5.59 6.65
N ARG A 160 2.75 6.80 7.06
CA ARG A 160 2.25 7.82 6.12
C ARG A 160 3.41 8.54 5.43
N LYS A 161 3.50 8.42 4.10
CA LYS A 161 4.45 9.18 3.28
C LYS A 161 4.26 10.70 3.53
N PRO A 162 5.31 11.48 3.83
CA PRO A 162 6.71 11.23 3.51
C PRO A 162 7.51 10.32 4.47
N ASN A 163 6.91 9.82 5.56
CA ASN A 163 7.57 8.80 6.37
C ASN A 163 7.69 7.47 5.61
N SER A 164 8.74 6.73 5.91
CA SER A 164 9.23 5.56 5.17
C SER A 164 8.69 4.21 5.64
N GLY A 165 7.87 4.15 6.70
CA GLY A 165 7.55 2.89 7.40
C GLY A 165 6.87 1.82 6.55
N MET A 166 6.13 2.18 5.49
CA MET A 166 5.59 1.21 4.53
C MET A 166 6.70 0.55 3.69
N LEU A 167 7.70 1.32 3.26
CA LEU A 167 8.84 0.84 2.48
C LEU A 167 9.76 0.00 3.38
N GLU A 168 10.09 0.47 4.59
CA GLU A 168 10.91 -0.28 5.57
C GLU A 168 10.31 -1.65 5.89
N LYS A 169 9.00 -1.70 6.18
CA LYS A 169 8.26 -2.95 6.41
C LYS A 169 8.37 -3.91 5.23
N ALA A 170 8.34 -3.39 4.01
CA ALA A 170 8.48 -4.19 2.80
C ALA A 170 9.94 -4.65 2.56
N VAL A 171 10.93 -3.78 2.77
CA VAL A 171 12.37 -4.11 2.69
C VAL A 171 12.71 -5.26 3.62
N ALA A 172 12.21 -5.22 4.86
CA ALA A 172 12.37 -6.30 5.81
C ALA A 172 11.62 -7.58 5.37
N ARG A 173 10.34 -7.48 4.97
CA ARG A 173 9.52 -8.64 4.59
C ARG A 173 10.05 -9.39 3.37
N PHE A 174 10.53 -8.67 2.36
CA PHE A 174 10.93 -9.23 1.08
C PHE A 174 12.46 -9.40 0.93
N ASN A 175 13.25 -9.11 1.97
CA ASN A 175 14.72 -9.13 1.96
C ASN A 175 15.30 -8.32 0.78
N LEU A 176 14.91 -7.05 0.69
CA LEU A 176 15.24 -6.19 -0.46
C LEU A 176 16.65 -5.60 -0.39
N ASP A 177 17.27 -5.46 -1.56
CA ASP A 177 18.39 -4.55 -1.80
C ASP A 177 17.82 -3.20 -2.26
N VAL A 178 17.87 -2.22 -1.35
CA VAL A 178 17.33 -0.87 -1.61
C VAL A 178 18.03 -0.17 -2.77
N SER A 179 19.30 -0.51 -3.05
CA SER A 179 20.05 0.07 -4.17
C SER A 179 19.52 -0.38 -5.54
N GLN A 180 18.90 -1.56 -5.59
CA GLN A 180 18.23 -2.10 -6.77
C GLN A 180 16.73 -1.76 -6.82
N CYS A 181 16.18 -1.17 -5.76
CA CYS A 181 14.79 -0.78 -5.69
C CYS A 181 14.51 0.58 -6.34
N TRP A 182 13.24 0.76 -6.69
CA TRP A 182 12.68 2.01 -7.20
C TRP A 182 11.38 2.36 -6.47
N ILE A 183 11.02 3.64 -6.40
CA ILE A 183 9.66 4.11 -6.09
C ILE A 183 9.14 5.00 -7.22
N VAL A 184 7.92 4.70 -7.67
CA VAL A 184 7.19 5.50 -8.66
C VAL A 184 6.00 6.16 -7.96
N GLY A 185 5.91 7.49 -8.03
CA GLY A 185 4.90 8.29 -7.33
C GLY A 185 4.57 9.58 -8.07
N ASP A 186 3.40 10.17 -7.79
CA ASP A 186 2.94 11.42 -8.40
C ASP A 186 3.38 12.67 -7.59
N ARG A 187 3.79 12.52 -6.32
CA ARG A 187 4.15 13.66 -5.45
C ARG A 187 5.53 13.55 -4.81
N LEU A 188 6.06 14.72 -4.43
CA LEU A 188 7.31 14.87 -3.68
C LEU A 188 7.37 14.00 -2.40
N ARG A 189 6.24 13.78 -1.72
CA ARG A 189 6.15 12.94 -0.51
C ARG A 189 6.62 11.49 -0.76
N ASP A 190 6.47 11.00 -1.98
CA ASP A 190 6.79 9.62 -2.36
C ASP A 190 8.30 9.51 -2.60
N MET A 191 8.87 10.52 -3.26
CA MET A 191 10.31 10.66 -3.45
C MET A 191 11.03 10.83 -2.11
N GLN A 192 10.47 11.60 -1.18
CA GLN A 192 10.98 11.75 0.19
C GLN A 192 10.98 10.42 0.97
N ALA A 193 9.88 9.65 0.89
CA ALA A 193 9.79 8.34 1.53
C ALA A 193 10.78 7.33 0.93
N GLY A 194 11.02 7.37 -0.39
CA GLY A 194 12.04 6.56 -1.06
C GLY A 194 13.46 6.91 -0.63
N ALA A 195 13.80 8.21 -0.66
CA ALA A 195 15.11 8.72 -0.30
C ALA A 195 15.49 8.38 1.16
N ALA A 196 14.54 8.42 2.09
CA ALA A 196 14.74 8.03 3.49
C ALA A 196 15.20 6.57 3.67
N VAL A 197 14.92 5.69 2.71
CA VAL A 197 15.29 4.25 2.71
C VAL A 197 16.44 3.95 1.74
N GLY A 198 16.93 4.95 0.99
CA GLY A 198 17.94 4.76 -0.06
C GLY A 198 17.40 4.14 -1.35
N VAL A 199 16.09 4.25 -1.59
CA VAL A 199 15.40 3.77 -2.80
C VAL A 199 15.39 4.87 -3.86
N ARG A 200 15.67 4.53 -5.12
CA ARG A 200 15.67 5.48 -6.25
C ARG A 200 14.24 5.94 -6.58
N GLY A 201 14.00 7.23 -6.68
CA GLY A 201 12.70 7.78 -7.07
C GLY A 201 12.54 7.97 -8.58
N ILE A 202 11.31 7.88 -9.08
CA ILE A 202 10.85 8.41 -10.37
C ILE A 202 9.50 9.11 -10.12
N LEU A 203 9.39 10.37 -10.54
CA LEU A 203 8.13 11.12 -10.51
C LEU A 203 7.36 10.85 -11.81
N VAL A 204 6.03 10.72 -11.72
CA VAL A 204 5.12 10.62 -12.88
C VAL A 204 4.05 11.70 -12.87
N GLY A 205 3.55 12.07 -14.05
CA GLY A 205 2.45 13.02 -14.24
C GLY A 205 2.88 14.33 -14.92
N GLU A 206 2.09 15.39 -14.70
CA GLU A 206 2.27 16.70 -15.35
C GLU A 206 2.82 17.80 -14.41
N GLU A 207 2.79 17.61 -13.09
CA GLU A 207 3.26 18.63 -12.13
C GLU A 207 4.78 18.63 -11.95
N GLU A 208 5.47 19.61 -12.55
CA GLU A 208 6.94 19.81 -12.45
C GLU A 208 7.48 20.12 -11.02
N ASN A 209 6.64 20.11 -9.99
CA ASN A 209 6.95 20.57 -8.62
C ASN A 209 8.02 19.74 -7.85
N ALA A 210 8.65 18.74 -8.47
CA ALA A 210 9.82 18.04 -7.92
C ALA A 210 11.02 17.99 -8.89
N ALA A 211 11.08 18.89 -9.88
CA ALA A 211 12.23 19.05 -10.77
C ALA A 211 13.55 19.16 -9.98
N GLY A 212 14.44 18.17 -10.17
CA GLY A 212 15.74 18.07 -9.48
C GLY A 212 15.83 17.03 -8.35
N PHE A 213 14.71 16.43 -7.90
CA PHE A 213 14.74 15.39 -6.85
C PHE A 213 14.78 13.96 -7.42
N ALA A 214 14.19 13.75 -8.59
CA ALA A 214 14.12 12.47 -9.31
C ALA A 214 13.96 12.71 -10.82
N PRO A 215 14.22 11.70 -11.68
CA PRO A 215 13.73 11.71 -13.06
C PRO A 215 12.21 11.90 -13.09
N HIS A 216 11.73 12.76 -13.99
CA HIS A 216 10.31 13.03 -14.20
C HIS A 216 9.91 12.51 -15.59
N VAL A 217 8.83 11.73 -15.66
CA VAL A 217 8.31 11.12 -16.90
C VAL A 217 6.78 11.17 -16.92
N ALA A 218 6.16 10.97 -18.07
CA ALA A 218 4.71 11.13 -18.21
C ALA A 218 3.89 10.14 -17.35
N ASP A 219 4.26 8.85 -17.36
CA ASP A 219 3.43 7.77 -16.81
C ASP A 219 4.26 6.57 -16.29
N LEU A 220 3.57 5.53 -15.79
CA LEU A 220 4.21 4.29 -15.36
C LEU A 220 4.89 3.52 -16.50
N ARG A 221 4.48 3.70 -17.76
CA ARG A 221 5.07 3.03 -18.93
C ARG A 221 6.47 3.60 -19.19
N ALA A 222 6.61 4.92 -19.24
CA ALA A 222 7.90 5.59 -19.35
C ALA A 222 8.78 5.36 -18.10
N ALA A 223 8.19 5.33 -16.90
CA ALA A 223 8.93 4.96 -15.68
C ALA A 223 9.47 3.52 -15.78
N THR A 224 8.70 2.59 -16.35
CA THR A 224 9.13 1.21 -16.59
C THR A 224 10.30 1.14 -17.59
N ASP A 225 10.31 1.97 -18.63
CA ASP A 225 11.43 2.03 -19.58
C ASP A 225 12.73 2.53 -18.92
N VAL A 226 12.64 3.51 -18.02
CA VAL A 226 13.77 3.96 -17.19
C VAL A 226 14.25 2.85 -16.24
N ILE A 227 13.32 2.15 -15.57
CA ILE A 227 13.66 1.07 -14.62
C ILE A 227 14.34 -0.13 -15.30
N LEU A 228 13.96 -0.44 -16.55
CA LEU A 228 14.47 -1.60 -17.30
C LEU A 228 15.72 -1.32 -18.13
N SER A 229 16.21 -0.08 -18.14
CA SER A 229 17.50 0.31 -18.75
C SER A 229 18.67 0.37 -17.74
N HIS A 230 18.43 -0.02 -16.49
CA HIS A 230 19.39 -0.05 -15.37
C HIS A 230 19.50 -1.45 -14.73
#